data_AF-A0A537I3G7-F1
#
_entry.id   AF-A0A537I3G7-F1
#
_cell.length_a   1.000
_cell.length_b   1.000
_cell.length_c   1.000
_cell.angle_alpha   90.00
_cell.angle_beta   90.00
_cell.angle_gamma   90.00
#
_symmetry.space_group_name_H-M   'P 1'
#
loop_
_entity.id
_entity.type
_entity.pdbx_description
1 polymer ?
#
loop_
_entity_poly.entity_id
_entity_poly.type
_entity_poly.pdbx_seq_one_letter_code
_entity_poly.pdbx_strand_id
1 'polypeptide(L)'
;MNAYNKTFFNMKQLKFITLVLIITCRVNAQNVGIGTTTPTYPLTVVPDGNGNGIVQSSQGQIGFNTSATWGGILKTLSSIPLGFSTNNSATPMMIFSTDRNVGIGLGVNLPTYKLDIVGRMRLQHNISNNQTAGIWFDGTTIETRSFIGTINDDHVGIWGDGGAGWNIAMNVENGNTGIGTSAPTAKLDINGSLRLRSGGPKAGSVLISTDANGNADWQDPVAFHASGTGIDSFAIPANTWTKFIFSNFTEYNSGLHYQPVASQFVAPVKGIYHFTAQADLAFTNTTNQGIALKRSRYGAISNIAYKMLNHGGVSVSGTLYNNKEGTGMEISTEVLLEAGDIIWLEVYHGTATYTYSYTGSHWFAGNLVTRL
;
A
#
# COMPACT_ATOMS: atom_id res chain seq x y z
N MET A 1 55.82 46.17 -110.69
CA MET A 1 56.81 47.15 -111.21
C MET A 1 57.80 47.41 -110.08
N ASN A 2 59.03 46.88 -110.20
CA ASN A 2 60.27 47.15 -109.44
C ASN A 2 60.28 46.97 -107.91
N ALA A 3 61.28 46.39 -107.24
CA ALA A 3 62.53 45.73 -107.63
C ALA A 3 63.04 44.89 -106.44
N TYR A 4 63.79 43.83 -106.76
CA TYR A 4 64.49 42.90 -105.88
C TYR A 4 65.57 43.56 -105.01
N ASN A 5 65.81 43.06 -103.78
CA ASN A 5 67.19 42.89 -103.30
C ASN A 5 67.37 41.89 -102.13
N LYS A 6 68.22 40.89 -102.43
CA LYS A 6 69.21 40.18 -101.60
C LYS A 6 68.82 39.51 -100.27
N THR A 7 68.85 38.18 -100.33
CA THR A 7 69.25 37.17 -99.34
C THR A 7 70.53 37.53 -98.57
N PHE A 8 70.63 37.20 -97.27
CA PHE A 8 71.77 36.48 -96.64
C PHE A 8 71.46 36.03 -95.20
N PHE A 9 71.61 34.71 -94.97
CA PHE A 9 72.01 33.96 -93.76
C PHE A 9 71.23 34.07 -92.42
N ASN A 10 70.55 33.01 -91.91
CA ASN A 10 71.05 31.73 -91.32
C ASN A 10 71.58 31.96 -89.88
N MET A 11 70.97 31.48 -88.79
CA MET A 11 70.96 30.07 -88.39
C MET A 11 70.05 29.79 -87.17
N LYS A 12 69.49 28.58 -87.19
CA LYS A 12 69.24 27.66 -86.06
C LYS A 12 68.04 27.89 -85.13
N GLN A 13 66.94 27.29 -85.60
CA GLN A 13 66.16 26.24 -84.92
C GLN A 13 66.08 26.25 -83.39
N LEU A 14 64.88 26.52 -82.88
CA LEU A 14 64.34 25.77 -81.75
C LEU A 14 62.96 25.24 -82.17
N LYS A 15 62.93 23.96 -82.57
CA LYS A 15 61.69 23.25 -82.88
C LYS A 15 60.93 23.05 -81.56
N PHE A 16 59.89 23.82 -81.31
CA PHE A 16 58.92 23.51 -80.27
C PHE A 16 58.12 22.29 -80.73
N ILE A 17 58.55 21.11 -80.30
CA ILE A 17 57.71 19.91 -80.35
C ILE A 17 56.65 20.10 -79.27
N THR A 18 55.43 20.44 -79.69
CA THR A 18 54.26 20.45 -78.82
C THR A 18 53.91 19.00 -78.48
N LEU A 19 54.40 18.53 -77.35
CA LEU A 19 53.98 17.26 -76.77
C LEU A 19 52.60 17.46 -76.12
N VAL A 20 51.53 17.18 -76.86
CA VAL A 20 50.18 17.09 -76.28
C VAL A 20 50.05 15.72 -75.63
N LEU A 21 50.43 15.65 -74.36
CA LEU A 21 50.27 14.47 -73.52
C LEU A 21 48.83 14.45 -72.98
N ILE A 22 47.95 13.68 -73.60
CA ILE A 22 46.62 13.41 -73.04
C ILE A 22 46.79 12.34 -71.95
N ILE A 23 47.07 12.78 -70.73
CA ILE A 23 47.01 11.92 -69.55
C ILE A 23 45.51 11.75 -69.22
N THR A 24 44.93 10.59 -69.52
CA THR A 24 43.69 10.19 -68.85
C THR A 24 44.05 9.84 -67.40
N CYS A 25 44.07 10.86 -66.55
CA CYS A 25 44.20 10.68 -65.11
C CYS A 25 42.84 10.22 -64.57
N ARG A 26 42.71 8.92 -64.26
CA ARG A 26 41.70 8.50 -63.28
C ARG A 26 42.24 8.82 -61.90
N VAL A 27 41.78 9.91 -61.28
CA VAL A 27 42.07 10.23 -59.88
C VAL A 27 41.20 9.33 -59.00
N ASN A 28 41.59 8.07 -58.83
CA ASN A 28 40.80 7.10 -58.04
C ASN A 28 41.05 7.17 -56.52
N ALA A 29 41.86 8.13 -56.05
CA ALA A 29 42.08 8.39 -54.62
C ALA A 29 42.57 9.83 -54.41
N GLN A 30 41.65 10.77 -54.14
CA GLN A 30 42.02 12.05 -53.55
C GLN A 30 41.12 12.29 -52.34
N ASN A 31 41.75 12.53 -51.20
CA ASN A 31 41.10 13.07 -50.02
C ASN A 31 40.68 14.54 -50.31
N VAL A 32 39.71 15.14 -49.60
CA VAL A 32 39.29 16.58 -49.75
C VAL A 32 39.50 17.37 -48.47
N GLY A 33 40.18 18.52 -48.57
CA GLY A 33 40.58 19.35 -47.45
C GLY A 33 39.88 20.69 -47.54
N ILE A 34 39.38 21.20 -46.43
CA ILE A 34 38.71 22.49 -46.29
C ILE A 34 39.31 23.14 -45.04
N GLY A 35 39.75 24.38 -45.14
CA GLY A 35 40.78 24.93 -44.24
C GLY A 35 42.13 24.18 -44.31
N THR A 36 42.31 23.27 -45.29
CA THR A 36 43.53 22.48 -45.53
C THR A 36 43.60 22.07 -47.00
N THR A 37 44.80 22.07 -47.59
CA THR A 37 45.04 21.68 -48.99
C THR A 37 45.53 20.23 -49.15
N THR A 38 45.77 19.52 -48.04
CA THR A 38 46.29 18.13 -47.99
C THR A 38 45.43 17.23 -47.09
N PRO A 39 44.24 16.85 -47.53
CA PRO A 39 43.33 15.99 -46.76
C PRO A 39 43.74 14.52 -46.67
N THR A 40 43.25 13.81 -45.65
CA THR A 40 43.67 12.43 -45.28
C THR A 40 42.53 11.40 -45.31
N TYR A 41 41.27 11.87 -45.30
CA TYR A 41 40.03 11.12 -45.61
C TYR A 41 39.31 11.78 -46.79
N PRO A 42 38.31 11.16 -47.46
CA PRO A 42 37.58 11.80 -48.57
C PRO A 42 37.10 13.21 -48.27
N LEU A 43 36.91 13.56 -47.00
CA LEU A 43 36.79 14.94 -46.57
C LEU A 43 37.59 15.16 -45.27
N THR A 44 38.05 16.38 -45.06
CA THR A 44 38.75 16.88 -43.89
C THR A 44 38.38 18.36 -43.86
N VAL A 45 37.61 18.81 -42.86
CA VAL A 45 37.13 20.20 -42.76
C VAL A 45 37.60 20.87 -41.48
N VAL A 46 38.64 21.67 -41.61
CA VAL A 46 39.11 22.65 -40.64
C VAL A 46 38.41 23.98 -40.95
N PRO A 47 37.80 24.66 -39.97
CA PRO A 47 37.22 25.98 -40.18
C PRO A 47 38.22 27.10 -39.88
N ASP A 48 38.26 28.08 -40.79
CA ASP A 48 38.89 29.38 -40.59
C ASP A 48 37.87 30.30 -39.88
N GLY A 49 38.01 30.54 -38.57
CA GLY A 49 37.30 31.62 -37.87
C GLY A 49 35.93 31.35 -37.22
N ASN A 50 35.37 30.13 -37.24
CA ASN A 50 34.49 29.56 -36.18
C ASN A 50 33.81 28.26 -36.63
N GLY A 51 34.05 27.17 -35.89
CA GLY A 51 33.39 25.86 -36.04
C GLY A 51 34.34 24.71 -35.67
N ASN A 52 33.89 23.47 -35.73
CA ASN A 52 34.76 22.38 -36.15
C ASN A 52 34.03 21.56 -37.22
N GLY A 53 34.77 21.04 -38.18
CA GLY A 53 34.40 19.78 -38.82
C GLY A 53 34.75 18.62 -37.87
N ILE A 54 35.32 17.50 -38.28
CA ILE A 54 36.17 17.35 -39.44
C ILE A 54 35.92 15.92 -39.95
N VAL A 55 34.67 15.69 -40.43
CA VAL A 55 34.24 14.63 -41.36
C VAL A 55 33.98 13.21 -40.84
N GLN A 56 32.88 12.57 -41.31
CA GLN A 56 32.91 11.23 -41.91
C GLN A 56 31.62 10.82 -42.67
N SER A 57 31.82 9.93 -43.66
CA SER A 57 30.95 9.51 -44.79
C SER A 57 29.60 8.87 -44.41
N SER A 58 28.85 8.39 -45.43
CA SER A 58 27.41 8.11 -45.40
C SER A 58 26.89 7.41 -44.13
N GLN A 59 26.07 8.17 -43.39
CA GLN A 59 25.11 7.79 -42.34
C GLN A 59 25.46 8.04 -40.86
N GLY A 60 26.56 8.74 -40.53
CA GLY A 60 26.70 9.30 -39.19
C GLY A 60 27.80 10.35 -39.09
N GLN A 61 27.40 11.61 -38.87
CA GLN A 61 28.35 12.71 -38.73
C GLN A 61 28.57 13.02 -37.26
N ILE A 62 29.83 12.98 -36.84
CA ILE A 62 30.28 13.47 -35.55
C ILE A 62 30.96 14.83 -35.78
N GLY A 63 30.65 15.80 -34.94
CA GLY A 63 31.23 17.14 -34.99
C GLY A 63 31.70 17.58 -33.62
N PHE A 64 32.75 18.38 -33.62
CA PHE A 64 33.17 19.14 -32.45
C PHE A 64 32.56 20.54 -32.59
N ASN A 65 32.07 21.16 -31.52
CA ASN A 65 31.47 22.49 -31.58
C ASN A 65 31.95 23.34 -30.41
N THR A 66 32.25 24.59 -30.66
CA THR A 66 32.56 25.57 -29.61
C THR A 66 31.45 26.59 -29.55
N SER A 67 30.91 26.84 -28.36
CA SER A 67 29.84 27.80 -28.09
C SER A 67 30.20 28.66 -26.88
N ALA A 68 29.87 29.95 -26.94
CA ALA A 68 30.03 30.83 -25.78
C ALA A 68 29.12 30.44 -24.59
N THR A 69 28.00 29.75 -24.84
CA THR A 69 27.05 29.32 -23.80
C THR A 69 27.39 27.94 -23.23
N TRP A 70 27.88 27.04 -24.07
CA TRP A 70 28.00 25.62 -23.75
C TRP A 70 29.45 25.08 -23.77
N GLY A 71 30.43 25.94 -24.07
CA GLY A 71 31.82 25.53 -24.19
C GLY A 71 32.08 24.62 -25.39
N GLY A 72 33.02 23.69 -25.25
CA GLY A 72 33.33 22.67 -26.25
C GLY A 72 32.41 21.46 -26.12
N ILE A 73 31.77 21.04 -27.22
CA ILE A 73 30.81 19.94 -27.27
C ILE A 73 31.24 18.93 -28.34
N LEU A 74 31.21 17.65 -27.99
CA LEU A 74 31.17 16.53 -28.94
C LEU A 74 29.70 16.17 -29.22
N LYS A 75 29.28 16.19 -30.48
CA LYS A 75 27.88 15.89 -30.85
C LYS A 75 27.78 15.11 -32.15
N THR A 76 26.64 14.44 -32.34
CA THR A 76 26.19 14.03 -33.66
C THR A 76 25.58 15.24 -34.39
N LEU A 77 25.82 15.35 -35.70
CA LEU A 77 25.23 16.38 -36.56
C LEU A 77 23.96 15.88 -37.28
N SER A 78 23.64 14.59 -37.12
CA SER A 78 22.41 13.94 -37.59
C SER A 78 21.57 13.45 -36.40
N SER A 79 20.28 13.16 -36.61
CA SER A 79 19.36 12.59 -35.59
C SER A 79 19.66 11.12 -35.27
N ILE A 80 20.92 10.82 -35.01
CA ILE A 80 21.39 9.52 -34.55
C ILE A 80 21.96 9.67 -33.13
N PRO A 81 21.86 8.63 -32.30
CA PRO A 81 22.50 8.62 -30.99
C PRO A 81 24.02 8.72 -31.07
N LEU A 82 24.62 9.24 -30.00
CA LEU A 82 26.07 9.18 -29.78
C LEU A 82 26.40 7.98 -28.89
N GLY A 83 27.12 7.01 -29.43
CA GLY A 83 27.51 5.79 -28.72
C GLY A 83 28.98 5.79 -28.29
N PHE A 84 29.24 5.23 -27.11
CA PHE A 84 30.58 4.92 -26.61
C PHE A 84 30.71 3.41 -26.43
N SER A 85 31.74 2.84 -27.05
CA SER A 85 32.05 1.41 -26.99
C SER A 85 33.50 1.22 -26.56
N THR A 86 33.79 0.11 -25.89
CA THR A 86 35.16 -0.40 -25.72
C THR A 86 35.27 -1.80 -26.32
N ASN A 87 36.49 -2.32 -26.42
CA ASN A 87 36.77 -3.69 -26.87
C ASN A 87 36.18 -4.05 -28.26
N ASN A 88 36.25 -3.12 -29.23
CA ASN A 88 35.72 -3.30 -30.59
C ASN A 88 34.26 -3.80 -30.65
N SER A 89 33.44 -3.43 -29.65
CA SER A 89 32.04 -3.83 -29.58
C SER A 89 31.23 -3.18 -30.70
N ALA A 90 30.48 -4.00 -31.45
CA ALA A 90 29.54 -3.54 -32.47
C ALA A 90 28.33 -2.78 -31.89
N THR A 91 28.11 -2.88 -30.58
CA THR A 91 27.03 -2.18 -29.87
C THR A 91 27.59 -1.23 -28.80
N PRO A 92 27.03 -0.02 -28.65
CA PRO A 92 27.45 0.93 -27.62
C PRO A 92 27.22 0.40 -26.21
N MET A 93 28.21 0.59 -25.34
CA MET A 93 28.09 0.33 -23.90
C MET A 93 27.44 1.49 -23.17
N MET A 94 27.63 2.72 -23.65
CA MET A 94 26.90 3.91 -23.22
C MET A 94 26.36 4.62 -24.46
N ILE A 95 25.11 5.08 -24.41
CA ILE A 95 24.45 5.75 -25.52
C ILE A 95 23.75 7.02 -25.03
N PHE A 96 23.98 8.12 -25.74
CA PHE A 96 23.21 9.35 -25.59
C PHE A 96 22.22 9.42 -26.75
N SER A 97 20.93 9.33 -26.44
CA SER A 97 19.87 9.42 -27.45
C SER A 97 19.60 10.86 -27.89
N THR A 98 18.89 10.99 -29.01
CA THR A 98 18.38 12.28 -29.50
C THR A 98 17.32 12.90 -28.58
N ASP A 99 16.70 12.09 -27.72
CA ASP A 99 15.66 12.52 -26.77
C ASP A 99 16.23 12.99 -25.42
N ARG A 100 17.54 13.18 -25.36
CA ARG A 100 18.28 13.63 -24.17
C ARG A 100 18.18 12.63 -23.02
N ASN A 101 18.27 11.36 -23.36
CA ASN A 101 18.33 10.24 -22.41
C ASN A 101 19.68 9.54 -22.53
N VAL A 102 20.18 9.02 -21.41
CA VAL A 102 21.42 8.23 -21.33
C VAL A 102 21.09 6.77 -21.09
N GLY A 103 21.71 5.88 -21.86
CA GLY A 103 21.61 4.44 -21.68
C GLY A 103 22.96 3.83 -21.34
N ILE A 104 23.00 2.86 -20.43
CA ILE A 104 24.20 2.09 -20.05
C ILE A 104 23.87 0.60 -20.15
N GLY A 105 24.65 -0.15 -20.93
CA GLY A 105 24.50 -1.60 -21.10
C GLY A 105 23.36 -2.06 -22.02
N LEU A 106 22.68 -1.15 -22.74
CA LEU A 106 21.48 -1.47 -23.53
C LEU A 106 21.73 -2.34 -24.78
N GLY A 107 22.97 -2.43 -25.27
CA GLY A 107 23.26 -3.06 -26.55
C GLY A 107 22.72 -2.23 -27.72
N VAL A 108 21.66 -2.69 -28.39
CA VAL A 108 21.07 -2.05 -29.60
C VAL A 108 19.85 -1.17 -29.32
N ASN A 109 19.29 -1.21 -28.11
CA ASN A 109 18.09 -0.45 -27.75
C ASN A 109 18.43 0.99 -27.37
N LEU A 110 17.51 1.93 -27.64
CA LEU A 110 17.62 3.33 -27.21
C LEU A 110 17.04 3.52 -25.80
N PRO A 111 17.61 4.42 -24.98
CA PRO A 111 17.10 4.71 -23.64
C PRO A 111 15.76 5.46 -23.71
N THR A 112 14.77 4.94 -22.98
CA THR A 112 13.40 5.46 -22.89
C THR A 112 13.18 6.39 -21.69
N TYR A 113 13.95 6.24 -20.61
CA TYR A 113 13.99 7.18 -19.50
C TYR A 113 15.30 7.98 -19.49
N LYS A 114 15.33 9.05 -18.69
CA LYS A 114 16.49 9.97 -18.61
C LYS A 114 17.80 9.23 -18.33
N LEU A 115 17.75 8.15 -17.54
CA LEU A 115 18.83 7.22 -17.33
C LEU A 115 18.28 5.77 -17.36
N ASP A 116 18.62 5.02 -18.41
CA ASP A 116 18.33 3.59 -18.53
C ASP A 116 19.59 2.77 -18.30
N ILE A 117 19.52 1.78 -17.41
CA ILE A 117 20.63 0.87 -17.12
C ILE A 117 20.14 -0.56 -17.28
N VAL A 118 20.77 -1.34 -18.17
CA VAL A 118 20.57 -2.79 -18.21
C VAL A 118 21.54 -3.44 -17.24
N GLY A 119 20.99 -4.18 -16.28
CA GLY A 119 21.73 -4.74 -15.15
C GLY A 119 21.53 -3.92 -13.87
N ARG A 120 22.39 -4.13 -12.88
CA ARG A 120 22.31 -3.45 -11.58
C ARG A 120 23.22 -2.23 -11.55
N MET A 121 22.69 -1.10 -11.10
CA MET A 121 23.50 0.03 -10.64
C MET A 121 24.11 -0.29 -9.27
N ARG A 122 25.38 0.08 -9.07
CA ARG A 122 26.01 0.08 -7.75
C ARG A 122 26.24 1.53 -7.31
N LEU A 123 25.57 1.92 -6.23
CA LEU A 123 25.84 3.18 -5.52
C LEU A 123 26.82 2.88 -4.39
N GLN A 124 27.87 3.68 -4.29
CA GLN A 124 28.92 3.50 -3.29
C GLN A 124 28.91 4.69 -2.34
N HIS A 125 29.16 4.42 -1.07
CA HIS A 125 29.31 5.46 -0.07
C HIS A 125 30.63 6.19 -0.31
N ASN A 126 30.70 7.46 0.11
CA ASN A 126 31.94 8.22 0.03
C ASN A 126 32.60 8.24 1.41
N ILE A 127 33.71 7.51 1.53
CA ILE A 127 34.47 7.37 2.79
C ILE A 127 35.04 8.72 3.25
N SER A 128 35.34 9.62 2.33
CA SER A 128 36.04 10.88 2.65
C SER A 128 35.17 11.90 3.39
N ASN A 129 33.84 11.81 3.28
CA ASN A 129 32.89 12.75 3.88
C ASN A 129 31.80 12.05 4.72
N ASN A 130 32.01 10.78 5.05
CA ASN A 130 31.10 9.96 5.86
C ASN A 130 29.64 9.96 5.35
N GLN A 131 29.44 10.13 4.04
CA GLN A 131 28.11 10.08 3.41
C GLN A 131 27.76 8.65 3.05
N THR A 132 26.55 8.22 3.43
CA THR A 132 26.03 6.91 3.08
C THR A 132 25.67 6.82 1.60
N ALA A 133 25.55 5.60 1.07
CA ALA A 133 25.22 5.38 -0.33
C ALA A 133 23.71 5.54 -0.54
N GLY A 134 23.28 6.27 -1.56
CA GLY A 134 21.85 6.34 -1.89
C GLY A 134 21.51 7.39 -2.94
N ILE A 135 20.22 7.72 -3.00
CA ILE A 135 19.62 8.64 -3.95
C ILE A 135 18.81 9.69 -3.19
N TRP A 136 19.06 10.96 -3.51
CA TRP A 136 18.25 12.09 -3.03
C TRP A 136 17.08 12.36 -3.98
N PHE A 137 15.96 12.76 -3.39
CA PHE A 137 14.74 13.15 -4.08
C PHE A 137 14.30 14.52 -3.59
N ASP A 138 14.00 15.42 -4.52
CA ASP A 138 13.39 16.70 -4.23
C ASP A 138 11.89 16.55 -3.99
N GLY A 139 11.34 17.45 -3.17
CA GLY A 139 9.91 17.70 -3.13
C GLY A 139 9.50 18.64 -4.27
N THR A 140 8.21 18.80 -4.50
CA THR A 140 7.69 19.69 -5.56
C THR A 140 8.06 21.17 -5.35
N THR A 141 8.42 21.55 -4.12
CA THR A 141 8.76 22.94 -3.74
C THR A 141 9.97 23.02 -2.80
N ILE A 142 10.62 21.90 -2.49
CA ILE A 142 11.71 21.84 -1.50
C ILE A 142 12.81 20.96 -2.10
N GLU A 143 13.99 21.52 -2.28
CA GLU A 143 15.17 20.77 -2.72
C GLU A 143 15.57 19.75 -1.64
N THR A 144 16.07 18.59 -2.07
CA THR A 144 16.72 17.57 -1.24
C THR A 144 15.85 17.07 -0.08
N ARG A 145 14.61 16.66 -0.38
CA ARG A 145 13.57 16.40 0.64
C ARG A 145 13.65 15.02 1.30
N SER A 146 13.98 13.99 0.53
CA SER A 146 14.05 12.62 1.04
C SER A 146 15.20 11.85 0.43
N PHE A 147 15.74 10.91 1.20
CA PHE A 147 16.83 10.07 0.77
C PHE A 147 16.48 8.60 0.98
N ILE A 148 16.81 7.76 0.00
CA ILE A 148 16.74 6.31 0.10
C ILE A 148 18.16 5.78 -0.05
N GLY A 149 18.62 5.04 0.95
CA GLY A 149 20.02 4.60 0.97
C GLY A 149 20.38 3.79 2.20
N THR A 150 21.68 3.49 2.33
CA THR A 150 22.22 2.83 3.51
C THR A 150 22.21 3.79 4.69
N ILE A 151 21.98 3.24 5.88
CA ILE A 151 22.12 3.94 7.17
C ILE A 151 23.51 3.64 7.74
N ASN A 152 23.89 2.37 7.67
CA ASN A 152 25.17 1.78 8.05
C ASN A 152 25.33 0.45 7.30
N ASP A 153 26.29 -0.38 7.71
CA ASP A 153 26.57 -1.68 7.07
C ASP A 153 25.40 -2.66 7.19
N ASP A 154 24.61 -2.55 8.27
CA ASP A 154 23.56 -3.52 8.60
C ASP A 154 22.15 -3.02 8.23
N HIS A 155 21.99 -1.77 7.80
CA HIS A 155 20.67 -1.16 7.59
C HIS A 155 20.57 -0.33 6.32
N VAL A 156 19.43 -0.47 5.65
CA VAL A 156 18.94 0.40 4.57
C VAL A 156 17.65 1.08 5.02
N GLY A 157 17.36 2.27 4.53
CA GLY A 157 16.17 2.98 4.97
C GLY A 157 15.71 4.13 4.09
N ILE A 158 14.75 4.87 4.64
CA ILE A 158 14.22 6.11 4.08
C ILE A 158 14.40 7.23 5.11
N TRP A 159 15.10 8.29 4.69
CA TRP A 159 15.34 9.49 5.47
C TRP A 159 14.42 10.63 5.01
N GLY A 160 13.86 11.37 5.97
CA GLY A 160 13.13 12.62 5.71
C GLY A 160 13.86 13.83 6.28
N ASP A 161 14.25 14.77 5.40
CA ASP A 161 15.01 15.97 5.77
C ASP A 161 14.19 17.03 6.52
N GLY A 162 12.86 16.93 6.49
CA GLY A 162 11.96 17.79 7.27
C GLY A 162 11.94 17.51 8.79
N GLY A 163 13.02 16.93 9.34
CA GLY A 163 13.16 16.58 10.76
C GLY A 163 12.75 15.16 11.13
N ALA A 164 12.32 14.32 10.18
CA ALA A 164 11.92 12.94 10.45
C ALA A 164 13.11 12.00 10.62
N GLY A 165 14.27 12.32 10.04
CA GLY A 165 15.46 11.47 10.07
C GLY A 165 15.21 10.10 9.42
N TRP A 166 15.97 9.09 9.84
CA TRP A 166 15.78 7.69 9.43
C TRP A 166 14.54 7.11 10.08
N ASN A 167 13.38 7.26 9.42
CA ASN A 167 12.12 6.83 10.00
C ASN A 167 11.73 5.39 9.62
N ILE A 168 12.12 4.93 8.43
CA ILE A 168 11.97 3.51 8.04
C ILE A 168 13.38 2.94 7.91
N ALA A 169 13.65 1.84 8.60
CA ALA A 169 14.92 1.15 8.57
C ALA A 169 14.69 -0.36 8.49
N MET A 170 15.32 -1.03 7.54
CA MET A 170 15.33 -2.49 7.45
C MET A 170 16.74 -2.99 7.75
N ASN A 171 16.85 -3.93 8.67
CA ASN A 171 18.07 -4.68 8.91
C ASN A 171 18.30 -5.66 7.75
N VAL A 172 19.45 -5.57 7.08
CA VAL A 172 19.74 -6.35 5.87
C VAL A 172 20.16 -7.79 6.16
N GLU A 173 20.54 -8.10 7.40
CA GLU A 173 20.94 -9.46 7.79
C GLU A 173 19.72 -10.34 8.10
N ASN A 174 18.72 -9.79 8.80
CA ASN A 174 17.55 -10.56 9.25
C ASN A 174 16.22 -10.15 8.59
N GLY A 175 16.19 -9.04 7.84
CA GLY A 175 15.01 -8.53 7.12
C GLY A 175 13.95 -7.89 8.01
N ASN A 176 14.21 -7.66 9.29
CA ASN A 176 13.28 -6.95 10.17
C ASN A 176 13.22 -5.48 9.79
N THR A 177 12.02 -4.91 9.76
CA THR A 177 11.79 -3.51 9.42
C THR A 177 11.24 -2.74 10.62
N GLY A 178 11.93 -1.68 11.00
CA GLY A 178 11.51 -0.71 12.00
C GLY A 178 10.86 0.52 11.36
N ILE A 179 9.81 1.04 12.01
CA ILE A 179 9.27 2.38 11.79
C ILE A 179 9.46 3.18 13.09
N GLY A 180 10.20 4.27 13.04
CA GLY A 180 10.61 5.05 14.21
C GLY A 180 11.67 4.38 15.09
N THR A 181 12.26 3.27 14.64
CA THR A 181 13.35 2.55 15.31
C THR A 181 14.30 1.93 14.28
N SER A 182 15.59 1.96 14.57
CA SER A 182 16.63 1.27 13.80
C SER A 182 17.02 -0.09 14.38
N ALA A 183 16.42 -0.50 15.51
CA ALA A 183 16.69 -1.77 16.16
C ALA A 183 15.39 -2.60 16.30
N PRO A 184 14.77 -3.03 15.19
CA PRO A 184 13.52 -3.77 15.24
C PRO A 184 13.70 -5.16 15.87
N THR A 185 12.88 -5.48 16.86
CA THR A 185 12.89 -6.77 17.58
C THR A 185 11.91 -7.79 17.00
N ALA A 186 11.07 -7.38 16.05
CA ALA A 186 10.14 -8.21 15.29
C ALA A 186 10.24 -7.92 13.79
N LYS A 187 9.59 -8.74 12.95
CA LYS A 187 9.59 -8.57 11.49
C LYS A 187 9.10 -7.19 11.05
N LEU A 188 8.10 -6.67 11.74
CA LEU A 188 7.66 -5.28 11.67
C LEU A 188 7.60 -4.74 13.11
N ASP A 189 8.39 -3.72 13.41
CA ASP A 189 8.45 -3.08 14.72
C ASP A 189 8.14 -1.58 14.56
N ILE A 190 7.17 -1.07 15.30
CA ILE A 190 6.73 0.32 15.21
C ILE A 190 6.94 0.97 16.56
N ASN A 191 7.93 1.85 16.65
CA ASN A 191 8.14 2.70 17.80
C ASN A 191 7.19 3.90 17.73
N GLY A 192 5.94 3.69 18.13
CA GLY A 192 4.89 4.69 18.05
C GLY A 192 3.50 4.06 17.97
N SER A 193 2.55 4.80 17.39
CA SER A 193 1.18 4.32 17.19
C SER A 193 0.99 3.67 15.82
N LEU A 194 0.29 2.53 15.79
CA LEU A 194 -0.22 1.91 14.56
C LEU A 194 -1.67 2.32 14.32
N ARG A 195 -2.00 2.75 13.10
CA ARG A 195 -3.39 3.01 12.67
C ARG A 195 -3.74 2.19 11.44
N LEU A 196 -4.65 1.25 11.59
CA LEU A 196 -5.22 0.42 10.52
C LEU A 196 -6.62 0.94 10.14
N ARG A 197 -6.78 1.45 8.91
CA ARG A 197 -8.05 2.09 8.45
C ARG A 197 -8.93 1.21 7.56
N SER A 198 -8.50 -0.01 7.22
CA SER A 198 -9.30 -0.92 6.38
C SER A 198 -10.68 -1.20 7.00
N GLY A 199 -11.71 -1.52 6.22
CA GLY A 199 -13.00 -1.97 6.75
C GLY A 199 -13.86 -0.92 7.48
N GLY A 200 -13.41 0.33 7.64
CA GLY A 200 -14.17 1.40 8.27
C GLY A 200 -14.48 1.17 9.76
N PRO A 201 -13.44 1.02 10.63
CA PRO A 201 -13.65 0.76 12.04
C PRO A 201 -14.42 1.88 12.73
N LYS A 202 -15.32 1.49 13.62
CA LYS A 202 -16.04 2.39 14.53
C LYS A 202 -15.40 2.33 15.91
N ALA A 203 -15.76 3.27 16.78
CA ALA A 203 -15.36 3.19 18.19
C ALA A 203 -15.84 1.84 18.78
N GLY A 204 -14.92 1.09 19.38
CA GLY A 204 -15.20 -0.23 19.94
C GLY A 204 -15.07 -1.40 18.98
N SER A 205 -14.81 -1.19 17.68
CA SER A 205 -14.50 -2.29 16.76
C SER A 205 -13.32 -3.12 17.24
N VAL A 206 -13.37 -4.42 16.99
CA VAL A 206 -12.32 -5.37 17.38
C VAL A 206 -11.66 -5.90 16.11
N LEU A 207 -10.33 -5.83 16.04
CA LEU A 207 -9.56 -6.44 14.97
C LEU A 207 -9.41 -7.93 15.27
N ILE A 208 -9.80 -8.80 14.35
CA ILE A 208 -9.71 -10.25 14.50
C ILE A 208 -9.07 -10.90 13.29
N SER A 209 -8.53 -12.11 13.47
CA SER A 209 -8.22 -12.99 12.34
C SER A 209 -9.52 -13.48 11.69
N THR A 210 -9.59 -13.40 10.37
CA THR A 210 -10.74 -13.82 9.55
C THR A 210 -10.54 -15.21 8.95
N ASP A 211 -9.29 -15.67 8.89
CA ASP A 211 -8.94 -17.00 8.39
C ASP A 211 -7.66 -17.55 9.05
N ALA A 212 -7.26 -18.76 8.63
CA ALA A 212 -6.04 -19.43 9.08
C ALA A 212 -4.75 -18.87 8.47
N ASN A 213 -4.84 -17.96 7.49
CA ASN A 213 -3.67 -17.29 6.90
C ASN A 213 -3.28 -16.02 7.66
N GLY A 214 -4.07 -15.63 8.69
CA GLY A 214 -3.81 -14.45 9.50
C GLY A 214 -4.34 -13.15 8.87
N ASN A 215 -5.27 -13.23 7.91
CA ASN A 215 -5.93 -12.05 7.37
C ASN A 215 -6.75 -11.38 8.48
N ALA A 216 -6.52 -10.10 8.73
CA ALA A 216 -7.20 -9.38 9.80
C ALA A 216 -8.25 -8.40 9.25
N ASP A 217 -9.42 -8.37 9.88
CA ASP A 217 -10.46 -7.40 9.55
C ASP A 217 -11.14 -6.85 10.80
N TRP A 218 -11.64 -5.62 10.69
CA TRP A 218 -12.38 -4.98 11.76
C TRP A 218 -13.80 -5.52 11.80
N GLN A 219 -14.22 -5.95 12.99
CA GLN A 219 -15.58 -6.41 13.21
C GLN A 219 -16.30 -5.50 14.18
N ASP A 220 -17.61 -5.35 13.97
CA ASP A 220 -18.48 -4.61 14.89
C ASP A 220 -18.43 -5.28 16.29
N PRO A 221 -18.41 -4.48 17.38
CA PRO A 221 -18.51 -5.01 18.73
C PRO A 221 -19.90 -5.62 18.96
N VAL A 222 -20.02 -6.56 19.89
CA VAL A 222 -21.31 -7.18 20.22
C VAL A 222 -21.46 -7.30 21.72
N ALA A 223 -22.17 -6.33 22.30
CA ALA A 223 -22.51 -6.32 23.72
C ALA A 223 -23.72 -5.42 23.98
N PHE A 224 -24.63 -5.83 24.86
CA PHE A 224 -25.75 -4.99 25.29
C PHE A 224 -26.09 -5.21 26.76
N HIS A 225 -26.68 -4.20 27.38
CA HIS A 225 -27.34 -4.27 28.68
C HIS A 225 -28.63 -3.46 28.63
N ALA A 226 -29.75 -4.17 28.69
CA ALA A 226 -31.08 -3.61 28.78
C ALA A 226 -31.57 -3.71 30.23
N SER A 227 -32.14 -2.64 30.76
CA SER A 227 -32.63 -2.59 32.13
C SER A 227 -33.97 -1.86 32.23
N GLY A 228 -34.63 -2.03 33.37
CA GLY A 228 -35.95 -1.47 33.61
C GLY A 228 -37.03 -2.11 32.74
N THR A 229 -38.19 -1.46 32.65
CA THR A 229 -39.35 -1.97 31.88
C THR A 229 -39.86 -0.89 30.93
N GLY A 230 -40.36 -1.29 29.77
CA GLY A 230 -40.81 -0.36 28.70
C GLY A 230 -42.31 -0.07 28.70
N ILE A 231 -43.01 -0.48 29.75
CA ILE A 231 -44.47 -0.46 29.87
C ILE A 231 -44.85 -0.10 31.30
N ASP A 232 -46.07 0.42 31.52
CA ASP A 232 -46.61 0.86 32.82
C ASP A 232 -47.45 -0.20 33.56
N SER A 233 -47.77 -1.31 32.90
CA SER A 233 -48.22 -2.53 33.56
C SER A 233 -47.90 -3.73 32.67
N PHE A 234 -47.45 -4.82 33.27
CA PHE A 234 -47.10 -6.04 32.55
C PHE A 234 -47.96 -7.21 33.03
N ALA A 235 -48.84 -7.71 32.15
CA ALA A 235 -49.70 -8.85 32.44
C ALA A 235 -49.03 -10.15 32.01
N ILE A 236 -48.89 -11.10 32.94
CA ILE A 236 -48.41 -12.45 32.70
C ILE A 236 -49.62 -13.39 32.81
N PRO A 237 -50.19 -13.89 31.70
CA PRO A 237 -51.32 -14.80 31.74
C PRO A 237 -50.98 -16.10 32.49
N ALA A 238 -51.98 -16.68 33.15
CA ALA A 238 -51.82 -17.93 33.87
C ALA A 238 -51.27 -19.03 32.96
N ASN A 239 -50.30 -19.81 33.47
CA ASN A 239 -49.70 -20.95 32.79
C ASN A 239 -49.09 -20.64 31.41
N THR A 240 -48.70 -19.38 31.19
CA THR A 240 -48.18 -18.94 29.89
C THR A 240 -46.83 -18.25 30.06
N TRP A 241 -45.85 -18.68 29.29
CA TRP A 241 -44.60 -17.94 29.17
C TRP A 241 -44.83 -16.66 28.37
N THR A 242 -44.43 -15.53 28.92
CA THR A 242 -44.68 -14.21 28.34
C THR A 242 -43.37 -13.46 28.18
N LYS A 243 -43.12 -12.93 26.98
CA LYS A 243 -41.95 -12.10 26.69
C LYS A 243 -41.90 -10.88 27.58
N PHE A 244 -40.78 -10.74 28.29
CA PHE A 244 -40.52 -9.58 29.12
C PHE A 244 -40.13 -8.39 28.24
N ILE A 245 -40.73 -7.24 28.52
CA ILE A 245 -40.50 -6.00 27.76
C ILE A 245 -39.67 -5.04 28.61
N PHE A 246 -38.40 -4.89 28.22
CA PHE A 246 -37.47 -3.94 28.82
C PHE A 246 -37.74 -2.52 28.34
N SER A 247 -37.13 -1.54 29.00
CA SER A 247 -37.20 -0.16 28.53
C SER A 247 -36.55 0.00 27.15
N ASN A 248 -36.93 1.05 26.43
CA ASN A 248 -36.28 1.40 25.15
C ASN A 248 -34.87 1.98 25.35
N PHE A 249 -34.44 2.18 26.60
CA PHE A 249 -33.11 2.65 26.95
C PHE A 249 -32.20 1.47 27.29
N THR A 250 -30.98 1.49 26.77
CA THR A 250 -29.93 0.55 27.10
C THR A 250 -28.78 1.29 27.76
N GLU A 251 -28.18 0.71 28.79
CA GLU A 251 -26.96 1.26 29.39
C GLU A 251 -25.81 1.24 28.38
N TYR A 252 -25.71 0.16 27.61
CA TYR A 252 -24.91 0.08 26.40
C TYR A 252 -25.54 -0.89 25.39
N ASN A 253 -25.25 -0.67 24.11
CA ASN A 253 -25.69 -1.52 23.00
C ASN A 253 -24.68 -1.45 21.85
N SER A 254 -23.47 -1.92 22.12
CA SER A 254 -22.36 -1.95 21.18
C SER A 254 -22.69 -2.86 19.99
N GLY A 255 -22.61 -2.30 18.78
CA GLY A 255 -23.00 -2.99 17.54
C GLY A 255 -24.50 -2.91 17.20
N LEU A 256 -25.34 -2.39 18.10
CA LEU A 256 -26.78 -2.20 17.88
C LEU A 256 -27.53 -3.51 17.54
N HIS A 257 -27.07 -4.62 18.12
CA HIS A 257 -27.64 -5.95 17.88
C HIS A 257 -28.77 -6.31 18.85
N TYR A 258 -28.92 -5.57 19.96
CA TYR A 258 -30.14 -5.57 20.75
C TYR A 258 -31.14 -4.58 20.17
N GLN A 259 -32.40 -4.99 20.03
CA GLN A 259 -33.51 -4.24 19.47
C GLN A 259 -34.43 -3.80 20.64
N PRO A 260 -34.29 -2.57 21.18
CA PRO A 260 -34.98 -2.20 22.42
C PRO A 260 -36.51 -2.27 22.32
N VAL A 261 -37.06 -1.77 21.21
CA VAL A 261 -38.52 -1.78 20.95
C VAL A 261 -39.09 -3.20 20.96
N ALA A 262 -38.32 -4.17 20.44
CA ALA A 262 -38.73 -5.57 20.40
C ALA A 262 -38.26 -6.37 21.61
N SER A 263 -37.48 -5.77 22.54
CA SER A 263 -36.87 -6.44 23.69
C SER A 263 -36.21 -7.79 23.34
N GLN A 264 -35.36 -7.77 22.32
CA GLN A 264 -34.68 -8.98 21.84
C GLN A 264 -33.29 -8.67 21.28
N PHE A 265 -32.39 -9.64 21.40
CA PHE A 265 -31.09 -9.63 20.77
C PHE A 265 -31.12 -10.44 19.47
N VAL A 266 -30.44 -9.98 18.42
CA VAL A 266 -30.25 -10.72 17.15
C VAL A 266 -28.76 -11.00 16.99
N ALA A 267 -28.37 -12.27 16.95
CA ALA A 267 -26.97 -12.65 16.78
C ALA A 267 -26.46 -12.21 15.40
N PRO A 268 -25.47 -11.31 15.30
CA PRO A 268 -24.99 -10.84 13.99
C PRO A 268 -24.13 -11.86 13.26
N VAL A 269 -23.47 -12.75 13.98
CA VAL A 269 -22.51 -13.71 13.46
C VAL A 269 -22.68 -15.04 14.18
N LYS A 270 -22.12 -16.10 13.61
CA LYS A 270 -21.96 -17.35 14.33
C LYS A 270 -20.94 -17.19 15.44
N GLY A 271 -21.25 -17.71 16.63
CA GLY A 271 -20.33 -17.61 17.75
C GLY A 271 -20.90 -18.13 19.06
N ILE A 272 -20.03 -18.14 20.08
CA ILE A 272 -20.42 -18.42 21.45
C ILE A 272 -20.76 -17.09 22.11
N TYR A 273 -21.95 -17.02 22.69
CA TYR A 273 -22.46 -15.84 23.38
C TYR A 273 -22.66 -16.15 24.85
N HIS A 274 -22.40 -15.18 25.70
CA HIS A 274 -22.80 -15.21 27.10
C HIS A 274 -24.04 -14.34 27.27
N PHE A 275 -25.05 -14.87 27.96
CA PHE A 275 -26.24 -14.12 28.35
C PHE A 275 -26.45 -14.24 29.84
N THR A 276 -26.93 -13.14 30.40
CA THR A 276 -27.34 -13.09 31.79
C THR A 276 -28.58 -12.23 31.93
N ALA A 277 -29.50 -12.63 32.79
CA ALA A 277 -30.77 -11.94 32.96
C ALA A 277 -31.33 -12.11 34.36
N GLN A 278 -32.00 -11.07 34.84
CA GLN A 278 -32.77 -11.07 36.07
C GLN A 278 -34.17 -10.51 35.83
N ALA A 279 -35.16 -11.18 36.43
CA ALA A 279 -36.47 -10.57 36.63
C ALA A 279 -36.87 -10.68 38.11
N ASP A 280 -37.02 -9.53 38.77
CA ASP A 280 -37.52 -9.43 40.14
C ASP A 280 -39.01 -9.10 40.16
N LEU A 281 -39.82 -10.14 40.03
CA LEU A 281 -41.25 -10.01 39.77
C LEU A 281 -42.10 -9.93 41.05
N ALA A 282 -41.50 -9.75 42.23
CA ALA A 282 -42.19 -9.61 43.52
C ALA A 282 -43.41 -10.56 43.67
N PHE A 283 -43.27 -11.79 43.20
CA PHE A 283 -44.40 -12.69 43.13
C PHE A 283 -44.82 -13.10 44.54
N THR A 284 -46.12 -13.31 44.76
CA THR A 284 -46.58 -13.93 46.00
C THR A 284 -46.12 -15.39 46.04
N ASN A 285 -45.61 -15.85 47.18
CA ASN A 285 -44.95 -17.16 47.36
C ASN A 285 -45.87 -18.39 47.18
N THR A 286 -47.03 -18.27 46.55
CA THR A 286 -48.08 -19.28 46.53
C THR A 286 -48.26 -19.98 45.17
N THR A 287 -47.40 -19.73 44.19
CA THR A 287 -47.59 -20.17 42.79
C THR A 287 -46.27 -20.57 42.12
N ASN A 288 -46.34 -21.38 41.05
CA ASN A 288 -45.16 -21.68 40.23
C ASN A 288 -44.75 -20.45 39.43
N GLN A 289 -43.45 -20.16 39.41
CA GLN A 289 -42.87 -18.99 38.76
C GLN A 289 -41.61 -19.38 38.00
N GLY A 290 -41.29 -18.66 36.92
CA GLY A 290 -40.07 -18.94 36.20
C GLY A 290 -39.58 -17.80 35.33
N ILE A 291 -38.30 -17.87 34.98
CA ILE A 291 -37.69 -17.08 33.91
C ILE A 291 -37.02 -18.02 32.92
N ALA A 292 -36.99 -17.64 31.65
CA ALA A 292 -36.34 -18.41 30.59
C ALA A 292 -35.74 -17.49 29.54
N LEU A 293 -34.51 -17.80 29.13
CA LEU A 293 -33.96 -17.29 27.89
C LEU A 293 -34.45 -18.16 26.75
N LYS A 294 -35.20 -17.55 25.84
CA LYS A 294 -35.70 -18.20 24.63
C LYS A 294 -34.79 -17.90 23.45
N ARG A 295 -34.74 -18.84 22.51
CA ARG A 295 -34.15 -18.68 21.19
C ARG A 295 -35.20 -18.95 20.13
N SER A 296 -35.26 -18.12 19.10
CA SER A 296 -35.84 -18.44 17.80
C SER A 296 -34.73 -18.71 16.80
N ARG A 297 -34.77 -19.87 16.14
CA ARG A 297 -33.89 -20.26 15.04
C ARG A 297 -34.74 -20.77 13.89
N TYR A 298 -34.68 -20.09 12.75
CA TYR A 298 -35.51 -20.41 11.57
C TYR A 298 -37.01 -20.57 11.88
N GLY A 299 -37.52 -19.77 12.83
CA GLY A 299 -38.93 -19.81 13.26
C GLY A 299 -39.24 -20.84 14.36
N ALA A 300 -38.33 -21.76 14.69
CA ALA A 300 -38.50 -22.69 15.80
C ALA A 300 -38.07 -22.04 17.13
N ILE A 301 -38.93 -22.10 18.14
CA ILE A 301 -38.66 -21.54 19.48
C ILE A 301 -38.21 -22.65 20.44
N SER A 302 -37.12 -22.41 21.19
CA SER A 302 -36.57 -23.33 22.17
C SER A 302 -36.05 -22.59 23.42
N ASN A 303 -35.99 -23.26 24.57
CA ASN A 303 -35.30 -22.73 25.75
C ASN A 303 -33.78 -22.88 25.57
N ILE A 304 -33.04 -21.81 25.84
CA ILE A 304 -31.58 -21.89 26.03
C ILE A 304 -31.28 -22.28 27.47
N ALA A 305 -31.87 -21.53 28.41
CA ALA A 305 -31.77 -21.77 29.84
C ALA A 305 -33.09 -21.33 30.48
N TYR A 306 -33.48 -21.99 31.57
CA TYR A 306 -34.66 -21.62 32.34
C TYR A 306 -34.45 -21.93 33.83
N LYS A 307 -35.15 -21.18 34.68
CA LYS A 307 -35.21 -21.38 36.12
C LYS A 307 -36.68 -21.35 36.52
N MET A 308 -37.11 -22.36 37.27
CA MET A 308 -38.47 -22.48 37.81
C MET A 308 -38.40 -22.58 39.33
N LEU A 309 -39.27 -21.85 40.01
CA LEU A 309 -39.60 -22.02 41.42
C LEU A 309 -40.97 -22.68 41.49
N ASN A 310 -41.00 -23.96 41.89
CA ASN A 310 -42.26 -24.69 42.06
C ASN A 310 -42.77 -24.49 43.49
N HIS A 311 -44.01 -24.03 43.64
CA HIS A 311 -44.70 -24.03 44.92
C HIS A 311 -45.39 -25.39 45.11
N GLY A 312 -44.93 -26.19 46.07
CA GLY A 312 -45.58 -27.44 46.47
C GLY A 312 -44.87 -28.76 46.12
N GLY A 313 -43.54 -28.78 45.99
CA GLY A 313 -42.81 -30.04 45.85
C GLY A 313 -41.38 -29.82 45.38
N VAL A 314 -40.43 -30.09 46.27
CA VAL A 314 -38.99 -30.06 46.00
C VAL A 314 -38.69 -31.05 44.87
N SER A 315 -38.26 -30.52 43.73
CA SER A 315 -37.51 -31.25 42.71
C SER A 315 -36.53 -30.26 42.12
N VAL A 316 -35.41 -30.04 42.80
CA VAL A 316 -34.27 -29.29 42.28
C VAL A 316 -33.07 -30.22 42.28
N SER A 317 -32.54 -30.51 41.10
CA SER A 317 -31.17 -30.98 40.95
C SER A 317 -30.27 -29.76 41.14
N GLY A 318 -29.72 -29.58 42.34
CA GLY A 318 -28.80 -28.50 42.69
C GLY A 318 -29.08 -27.89 44.08
N THR A 319 -28.01 -27.71 44.86
CA THR A 319 -28.00 -27.23 46.25
C THR A 319 -28.70 -25.88 46.42
N LEU A 320 -29.67 -25.78 47.36
CA LEU A 320 -30.34 -24.54 47.73
C LEU A 320 -29.82 -24.01 49.08
N TYR A 321 -29.46 -22.72 49.11
CA TYR A 321 -29.48 -21.91 50.33
C TYR A 321 -30.78 -21.09 50.32
N ASN A 322 -31.64 -21.33 51.30
CA ASN A 322 -32.83 -20.51 51.56
C ASN A 322 -32.38 -19.21 52.24
N ASN A 323 -32.69 -18.04 51.66
CA ASN A 323 -32.77 -16.80 52.40
C ASN A 323 -33.98 -15.98 51.94
N LYS A 324 -34.66 -15.40 52.93
CA LYS A 324 -35.84 -14.56 52.83
C LYS A 324 -35.37 -13.11 52.60
N GLU A 325 -34.77 -12.82 51.45
CA GLU A 325 -34.39 -11.48 50.98
C GLU A 325 -34.51 -11.44 49.44
N GLY A 326 -35.11 -10.38 48.88
CA GLY A 326 -35.17 -10.05 47.43
C GLY A 326 -35.15 -11.21 46.43
N THR A 327 -36.32 -11.73 46.06
CA THR A 327 -36.53 -12.93 45.21
C THR A 327 -36.28 -12.68 43.71
N GLY A 328 -35.17 -12.06 43.31
CA GLY A 328 -34.76 -11.97 41.91
C GLY A 328 -34.45 -13.37 41.36
N MET A 329 -35.14 -13.79 40.30
CA MET A 329 -34.70 -14.97 39.56
C MET A 329 -33.64 -14.54 38.55
N GLU A 330 -32.46 -15.16 38.65
CA GLU A 330 -31.34 -14.93 37.74
C GLU A 330 -31.03 -16.17 36.91
N ILE A 331 -30.63 -15.95 35.66
CA ILE A 331 -30.06 -16.95 34.74
C ILE A 331 -28.77 -16.38 34.18
N SER A 332 -27.75 -17.21 34.10
CA SER A 332 -26.51 -16.95 33.36
C SER A 332 -26.14 -18.20 32.58
N THR A 333 -25.82 -18.05 31.29
CA THR A 333 -25.52 -19.19 30.42
C THR A 333 -24.68 -18.77 29.21
N GLU A 334 -23.88 -19.71 28.71
CA GLU A 334 -23.21 -19.60 27.42
C GLU A 334 -23.93 -20.48 26.38
N VAL A 335 -24.03 -19.98 25.15
CA VAL A 335 -24.75 -20.68 24.08
C VAL A 335 -24.12 -20.41 22.71
N LEU A 336 -24.05 -21.46 21.90
CA LEU A 336 -23.70 -21.36 20.48
C LEU A 336 -24.91 -20.85 19.67
N LEU A 337 -24.73 -19.68 19.04
CA LEU A 337 -25.73 -19.10 18.13
C LEU A 337 -25.21 -19.10 16.69
N GLU A 338 -26.15 -19.24 15.76
CA GLU A 338 -25.95 -18.97 14.34
C GLU A 338 -26.31 -17.51 14.05
N ALA A 339 -25.79 -16.96 12.96
CA ALA A 339 -26.18 -15.61 12.51
C ALA A 339 -27.69 -15.55 12.25
N GLY A 340 -28.36 -14.55 12.82
CA GLY A 340 -29.81 -14.36 12.72
C GLY A 340 -30.63 -15.02 13.84
N ASP A 341 -30.03 -15.82 14.72
CA ASP A 341 -30.74 -16.31 15.91
C ASP A 341 -31.23 -15.15 16.77
N ILE A 342 -32.46 -15.24 17.28
CA ILE A 342 -33.09 -14.20 18.11
C ILE A 342 -33.23 -14.68 19.54
N ILE A 343 -32.75 -13.90 20.50
CA ILE A 343 -32.79 -14.21 21.95
C ILE A 343 -33.64 -13.20 22.70
N TRP A 344 -34.49 -13.66 23.62
CA TRP A 344 -35.24 -12.80 24.52
C TRP A 344 -35.51 -13.48 25.86
N LEU A 345 -35.88 -12.68 26.86
CA LEU A 345 -36.32 -13.16 28.16
C LEU A 345 -37.84 -13.38 28.17
N GLU A 346 -38.27 -14.51 28.69
CA GLU A 346 -39.67 -14.77 29.05
C GLU A 346 -39.79 -15.04 30.55
N VAL A 347 -40.97 -14.75 31.08
CA VAL A 347 -41.33 -14.97 32.47
C VAL A 347 -42.64 -15.75 32.56
N TYR A 348 -42.85 -16.46 33.65
CA TYR A 348 -43.97 -17.40 33.83
C TYR A 348 -44.64 -17.22 35.20
N HIS A 349 -45.96 -17.37 35.23
CA HIS A 349 -46.75 -17.42 36.46
C HIS A 349 -47.87 -18.48 36.38
N GLY A 350 -48.02 -19.31 37.40
CA GLY A 350 -48.67 -20.62 37.27
C GLY A 350 -50.18 -20.74 37.59
N THR A 351 -50.85 -19.78 38.22
CA THR A 351 -52.24 -20.02 38.69
C THR A 351 -53.25 -18.94 38.34
N ALA A 352 -52.81 -17.70 38.10
CA ALA A 352 -53.67 -16.60 37.71
C ALA A 352 -52.89 -15.62 36.83
N THR A 353 -53.61 -14.77 36.08
CA THR A 353 -52.96 -13.63 35.42
C THR A 353 -52.37 -12.72 36.50
N TYR A 354 -51.06 -12.51 36.44
CA TYR A 354 -50.36 -11.62 37.36
C TYR A 354 -50.08 -10.32 36.63
N THR A 355 -50.66 -9.23 37.13
CA THR A 355 -50.33 -7.87 36.67
C THR A 355 -49.24 -7.35 37.60
N TYR A 356 -48.03 -7.26 37.08
CA TYR A 356 -46.89 -6.75 37.81
C TYR A 356 -46.87 -5.21 37.80
N SER A 357 -46.65 -4.62 38.98
CA SER A 357 -46.49 -3.17 39.20
C SER A 357 -45.10 -2.89 39.79
N TYR A 358 -44.32 -2.02 39.14
CA TYR A 358 -42.85 -1.98 39.19
C TYR A 358 -42.22 -1.59 40.53
N THR A 359 -41.60 -2.55 41.21
CA THR A 359 -40.79 -2.27 42.40
C THR A 359 -39.44 -2.98 42.44
N GLY A 360 -39.12 -3.83 41.46
CA GLY A 360 -37.91 -4.67 41.43
C GLY A 360 -36.88 -4.30 40.34
N SER A 361 -35.66 -4.82 40.48
CA SER A 361 -34.58 -4.67 39.51
C SER A 361 -34.68 -5.73 38.40
N HIS A 362 -34.73 -5.28 37.14
CA HIS A 362 -34.81 -6.13 35.95
C HIS A 362 -33.74 -5.76 34.96
N TRP A 363 -33.05 -6.76 34.42
CA TRP A 363 -32.05 -6.55 33.39
C TRP A 363 -31.85 -7.80 32.52
N PHE A 364 -31.40 -7.56 31.29
CA PHE A 364 -30.99 -8.59 30.34
C PHE A 364 -29.76 -8.07 29.59
N ALA A 365 -28.69 -8.84 29.69
CA ALA A 365 -27.41 -8.52 29.09
C ALA A 365 -26.89 -9.68 28.27
N GLY A 366 -26.04 -9.35 27.30
CA GLY A 366 -25.28 -10.36 26.60
C GLY A 366 -24.14 -9.79 25.79
N ASN A 367 -23.16 -10.62 25.53
CA ASN A 367 -21.99 -10.29 24.74
C ASN A 367 -21.52 -11.51 23.94
N LEU A 368 -20.85 -11.24 22.83
CA LEU A 368 -20.12 -12.27 22.08
C LEU A 368 -18.84 -12.62 22.86
N VAL A 369 -18.64 -13.91 23.13
CA VAL A 369 -17.42 -14.45 23.76
C VAL A 369 -16.37 -14.73 22.69
N THR A 370 -16.76 -15.45 21.64
CA THR A 370 -15.89 -15.73 20.49
C THR A 370 -16.67 -15.98 19.21
N ARG A 371 -16.10 -15.60 18.08
CA ARG A 371 -16.60 -15.91 16.72
C ARG A 371 -16.15 -17.32 16.31
N LEU A 372 -16.91 -17.97 15.44
CA LEU A 372 -16.63 -19.32 14.93
C LEU A 372 -16.76 -19.41 13.41
#